data_AF-A0A8J2EY98-F1
#
_entry.id   AF-A0A8J2EY98-F1
#
_cell.length_a   1.000
_cell.length_b   1.000
_cell.length_c   1.000
_cell.angle_alpha   90.00
_cell.angle_beta   90.00
_cell.angle_gamma   90.00
#
_symmetry.space_group_name_H-M   'P 1'
#
loop_
_entity.id
_entity.type
_entity.pdbx_description
1 polymer ?
#
loop_
_entity_poly.entity_id
_entity_poly.type
_entity_poly.pdbx_seq_one_letter_code
_entity_poly.pdbx_strand_id
1 'polypeptide(L)'
;MVLLCAICQRPGHEESQCEALICPGCERVIQSSHNSLSGNFNNLRAHKQACVACNYNSDFVVTCGICDHKGHADWECNAVFCTVCHTIFQTRANNSRNNENMRQQHMQTHLSRTVTCPLCRQSRFRSAAGVASHVEGGFCSCVPGRTNGEAAVYQFVKQRMPNYINRAICDANDVTDWVNPNYVPANAFQCKHCYRTFNKFTSLTQHIEAKHQRNAPQLPPMLLNGY
;
A
#
# COMPACT_ATOMS: atom_id res chain seq x y z
N MET A 1 51.27 22.67 -16.49
CA MET A 1 50.28 21.84 -17.22
C MET A 1 49.06 21.73 -16.33
N VAL A 2 47.91 22.26 -16.73
CA VAL A 2 46.67 22.10 -15.95
C VAL A 2 46.01 20.82 -16.44
N LEU A 3 45.89 19.82 -15.56
CA LEU A 3 45.17 18.59 -15.86
C LEU A 3 43.68 18.92 -16.02
N LEU A 4 43.15 18.66 -17.21
CA LEU A 4 41.72 18.70 -17.48
C LEU A 4 41.13 17.32 -17.14
N CYS A 5 39.98 17.28 -16.51
CA CYS A 5 39.23 16.04 -16.29
C CYS A 5 38.90 15.38 -17.64
N ALA A 6 39.17 14.08 -17.81
CA ALA A 6 38.89 13.41 -19.08
C ALA A 6 37.39 13.36 -19.42
N ILE A 7 36.52 13.43 -18.41
CA ILE A 7 35.06 13.34 -18.55
C ILE A 7 34.44 14.71 -18.85
N CYS A 8 34.83 15.77 -18.12
CA CYS A 8 34.20 17.09 -18.23
C CYS A 8 35.07 18.17 -18.87
N GLN A 9 36.32 17.86 -19.18
CA GLN A 9 37.33 18.79 -19.70
C GLN A 9 37.53 20.05 -18.83
N ARG A 10 37.16 20.00 -17.54
CA ARG A 10 37.38 21.12 -16.61
C ARG A 10 38.77 21.05 -15.96
N PRO A 11 39.48 22.19 -15.86
CA PRO A 11 40.77 22.26 -15.19
C PRO A 11 40.66 22.04 -13.68
N GLY A 12 41.51 21.18 -13.13
CA GLY A 12 41.61 20.95 -11.67
C GLY A 12 40.48 20.12 -11.07
N HIS A 13 39.70 19.42 -11.91
CA HIS A 13 38.58 18.59 -11.48
C HIS A 13 38.98 17.11 -11.53
N GLU A 14 38.91 16.40 -10.40
CA GLU A 14 39.17 14.96 -10.37
C GLU A 14 38.00 14.18 -11.00
N GLU A 15 38.29 13.06 -11.66
CA GLU A 15 37.26 12.20 -12.28
C GLU A 15 36.27 11.64 -11.25
N SER A 16 36.75 11.39 -10.03
CA SER A 16 35.96 10.92 -8.88
C SER A 16 34.87 11.91 -8.43
N GLN A 17 35.01 13.19 -8.77
CA GLN A 17 34.08 14.26 -8.39
C GLN A 17 33.12 14.61 -9.54
N CYS A 18 33.24 13.94 -10.69
CA CYS A 18 32.52 14.27 -11.92
C CYS A 18 31.19 13.52 -12.01
N GLU A 19 30.11 14.15 -11.56
CA GLU A 19 28.74 13.61 -11.69
C GLU A 19 28.16 13.71 -13.12
N ALA A 20 28.98 13.99 -14.13
CA ALA A 20 28.56 14.13 -15.51
C ALA A 20 27.98 12.83 -16.06
N LEU A 21 26.88 12.92 -16.80
CA LEU A 21 26.24 11.76 -17.42
C LEU A 21 26.59 11.70 -18.90
N ILE A 22 27.03 10.55 -19.40
CA ILE A 22 27.25 10.36 -20.83
C ILE A 22 25.96 9.82 -21.45
N CYS A 23 25.46 10.46 -22.50
CA CYS A 23 24.30 9.97 -23.22
C CYS A 23 24.68 8.71 -24.04
N PRO A 24 24.06 7.55 -23.82
CA PRO A 24 24.46 6.30 -24.49
C PRO A 24 24.12 6.28 -25.99
N GLY A 25 23.23 7.15 -26.46
CA GLY A 25 22.81 7.18 -27.87
C GLY A 25 23.71 8.01 -28.78
N CYS A 26 24.47 8.96 -28.23
CA CYS A 26 25.29 9.89 -29.02
C CYS A 26 26.63 10.24 -28.36
N GLU A 27 26.95 9.59 -27.24
CA GLU A 27 28.16 9.76 -26.42
C GLU A 27 28.39 11.18 -25.90
N ARG A 28 27.37 12.05 -26.00
CA ARG A 28 27.47 13.42 -25.52
C ARG A 28 27.51 13.46 -24.00
N VAL A 29 28.51 14.14 -23.46
CA VAL A 29 28.60 14.43 -22.03
C VAL A 29 27.55 15.49 -21.66
N ILE A 30 26.74 15.17 -20.65
CA ILE A 30 25.65 16.00 -20.14
C ILE A 30 25.98 16.45 -18.71
N GLN A 31 25.99 17.77 -18.54
CA GLN A 31 26.27 18.42 -17.26
C GLN A 31 25.32 19.60 -17.06
N SER A 32 25.03 19.88 -15.80
CA SER A 32 24.35 21.08 -15.33
C SER A 32 25.37 22.13 -14.93
N SER A 33 24.94 23.39 -14.93
CA SER A 33 25.75 24.54 -14.49
C SER A 33 26.31 24.34 -13.07
N HIS A 34 25.54 23.67 -12.21
CA HIS A 34 25.89 23.40 -10.82
C HIS A 34 26.46 22.00 -10.58
N ASN A 35 26.69 21.22 -11.65
CA ASN A 35 27.18 19.84 -11.60
C ASN A 35 26.45 18.94 -10.59
N SER A 36 25.15 19.16 -10.37
CA SER A 36 24.35 18.30 -9.50
C SER A 36 23.78 17.13 -10.30
N LEU A 37 23.81 15.93 -9.71
CA LEU A 37 23.30 14.71 -10.34
C LEU A 37 21.86 14.88 -10.84
N SER A 38 20.98 15.46 -10.04
CA SER A 38 19.58 15.77 -10.43
C SER A 38 19.50 16.73 -11.62
N GLY A 39 20.37 17.75 -11.67
CA GLY A 39 20.45 18.68 -12.80
C GLY A 39 20.95 18.00 -14.07
N ASN A 40 21.92 17.10 -13.93
CA ASN A 40 22.49 16.33 -15.04
C ASN A 40 21.43 15.38 -15.63
N PHE A 41 20.61 14.73 -14.80
CA PHE A 41 19.48 13.92 -15.25
C PHE A 41 18.41 14.73 -16.00
N ASN A 42 18.08 15.93 -15.52
CA ASN A 42 17.13 16.80 -16.22
C ASN A 42 17.67 17.26 -17.58
N ASN A 43 18.95 17.63 -17.65
CA ASN A 43 19.61 17.99 -18.91
C ASN A 43 19.71 16.79 -19.86
N LEU A 44 19.89 15.57 -19.35
CA LEU A 44 19.94 14.35 -20.16
C LEU A 44 18.57 14.05 -20.75
N ARG A 45 17.49 14.26 -19.97
CA ARG A 45 16.11 14.14 -20.44
C ARG A 45 15.80 15.16 -21.53
N ALA A 46 16.13 16.43 -21.32
CA ALA A 46 15.94 17.49 -22.32
C ALA A 46 16.77 17.23 -23.59
N HIS A 47 18.01 16.77 -23.43
CA HIS A 47 18.87 16.39 -24.54
C HIS A 47 18.28 15.24 -25.37
N LYS A 48 17.78 14.18 -24.74
CA LYS A 48 17.17 13.05 -25.45
C LYS A 48 15.93 13.43 -26.26
N GLN A 49 15.14 14.41 -25.78
CA GLN A 49 13.97 14.93 -26.50
C GLN A 49 14.34 15.76 -27.74
N ALA A 50 15.52 16.41 -27.74
CA ALA A 50 15.95 17.32 -28.81
C ALA A 50 17.02 16.71 -29.75
N CYS A 51 17.75 15.69 -29.30
CA CYS A 51 18.90 15.15 -30.03
C CYS A 51 18.43 14.22 -31.14
N VAL A 52 18.62 14.60 -32.41
CA VAL A 52 18.23 13.79 -33.58
C VAL A 52 18.82 12.37 -33.53
N ALA A 53 20.08 12.19 -33.10
CA ALA A 53 20.70 10.87 -32.96
C ALA A 53 20.06 10.00 -31.85
N CYS A 54 19.48 10.61 -30.81
CA CYS A 54 18.73 9.90 -29.75
C CYS A 54 17.23 9.83 -30.05
N ASN A 55 16.71 10.74 -30.88
CA ASN A 55 15.31 10.86 -31.28
C ASN A 55 14.96 9.85 -32.40
N TYR A 56 15.97 9.23 -33.03
CA TYR A 56 15.82 8.34 -34.19
C TYR A 56 15.84 6.83 -33.92
N ASN A 57 15.69 6.39 -32.67
CA ASN A 57 15.57 4.95 -32.39
C ASN A 57 14.32 4.65 -31.55
N SER A 58 13.14 4.89 -32.16
CA SER A 58 11.89 4.25 -31.74
C SER A 58 11.88 2.74 -32.01
N ASP A 59 12.83 2.24 -32.82
CA ASP A 59 12.92 0.82 -33.21
C ASP A 59 13.88 0.00 -32.33
N PHE A 60 14.74 0.66 -31.55
CA PHE A 60 15.38 0.01 -30.41
C PHE A 60 14.35 -0.05 -29.29
N VAL A 61 13.50 -1.07 -29.34
CA VAL A 61 12.61 -1.41 -28.25
C VAL A 61 13.48 -1.70 -27.03
N VAL A 62 13.75 -0.66 -26.23
CA VAL A 62 14.33 -0.84 -24.90
C VAL A 62 13.27 -1.59 -24.10
N THR A 63 13.47 -2.90 -24.00
CA THR A 63 12.81 -3.72 -22.98
C THR A 63 13.45 -3.33 -21.66
N CYS A 64 12.62 -2.84 -20.74
CA CYS A 64 13.08 -2.54 -19.40
C CYS A 64 13.56 -3.83 -18.72
N GLY A 65 14.83 -3.91 -18.32
CA GLY A 65 15.42 -5.06 -17.63
C GLY A 65 14.84 -5.33 -16.24
N ILE A 66 14.04 -4.39 -15.70
CA ILE A 66 13.39 -4.52 -14.38
C ILE A 66 11.99 -5.15 -14.50
N CYS A 67 11.21 -4.76 -15.52
CA CYS A 67 9.81 -5.18 -15.64
C CYS A 67 9.48 -5.91 -16.96
N ASP A 68 10.48 -6.10 -17.82
CA ASP A 68 10.39 -6.76 -19.13
C ASP A 68 9.33 -6.18 -20.08
N HIS A 69 8.96 -4.91 -19.87
CA HIS A 69 8.02 -4.20 -20.74
C HIS A 69 8.76 -3.34 -21.76
N LYS A 70 8.15 -3.25 -22.94
CA LYS A 70 8.58 -2.39 -24.05
C LYS A 70 8.15 -0.93 -23.79
N GLY A 71 8.96 0.03 -24.22
CA GLY A 71 8.55 1.44 -24.30
C GLY A 71 8.91 2.34 -23.12
N HIS A 72 9.81 1.88 -22.23
CA HIS A 72 10.52 2.75 -21.28
C HIS A 72 11.87 2.13 -20.92
N ALA A 73 12.82 2.97 -20.49
CA ALA A 73 14.12 2.49 -20.00
C ALA A 73 14.06 2.12 -18.51
N ASP A 74 15.04 1.32 -18.03
CA ASP A 74 15.12 0.86 -16.63
C ASP A 74 15.00 1.98 -15.59
N TRP A 75 15.64 3.12 -15.85
CA TRP A 75 15.62 4.29 -14.95
C TRP A 75 14.30 5.07 -14.97
N GLU A 76 13.39 4.77 -15.90
CA GLU A 76 12.02 5.29 -15.97
C GLU A 76 10.99 4.26 -15.45
N CYS A 77 11.47 3.09 -15.01
CA CYS A 77 10.62 2.04 -14.51
C CYS A 77 10.17 2.35 -13.08
N ASN A 78 8.89 2.67 -12.91
CA ASN A 78 8.29 2.80 -11.58
C ASN A 78 7.75 1.46 -11.06
N ALA A 79 8.15 0.33 -11.64
CA ALA A 79 7.76 -0.97 -11.14
C ALA A 79 8.33 -1.18 -9.74
N VAL A 80 7.52 -1.78 -8.87
CA VAL A 80 7.95 -2.13 -7.51
C VAL A 80 7.82 -3.63 -7.36
N PHE A 81 8.76 -4.29 -6.71
CA PHE A 81 8.73 -5.74 -6.52
C PHE A 81 8.56 -6.14 -5.06
N CYS A 82 7.96 -7.31 -4.84
CA CYS A 82 7.94 -7.94 -3.54
C CYS A 82 9.33 -8.47 -3.18
N THR A 83 9.84 -8.16 -1.98
CA THR A 83 11.15 -8.65 -1.52
C THR A 83 11.14 -10.12 -1.07
N VAL A 84 9.95 -10.73 -0.94
CA VAL A 84 9.79 -12.12 -0.47
C VAL A 84 9.64 -13.10 -1.64
N CYS A 85 8.81 -12.77 -2.64
CA CYS A 85 8.54 -13.66 -3.78
C CYS A 85 8.86 -13.03 -5.14
N HIS A 86 9.47 -11.84 -5.16
CA HIS A 86 9.92 -11.15 -6.38
C HIS A 86 8.83 -10.87 -7.42
N THR A 87 7.55 -10.93 -7.04
CA THR A 87 6.45 -10.50 -7.91
C THR A 87 6.55 -9.02 -8.21
N ILE A 88 6.44 -8.65 -9.48
CA ILE A 88 6.56 -7.27 -9.98
C ILE A 88 5.17 -6.64 -10.06
N PHE A 89 5.02 -5.44 -9.50
CA PHE A 89 3.81 -4.63 -9.54
C PHE A 89 4.03 -3.44 -10.46
N GLN A 90 3.31 -3.42 -11.57
CA GLN A 90 3.31 -2.30 -12.50
C GLN A 90 1.94 -2.08 -13.09
N THR A 91 1.52 -0.82 -13.10
CA THR A 91 0.31 -0.37 -13.78
C THR A 91 0.67 0.28 -15.11
N ARG A 92 -0.24 0.16 -16.10
CA ARG A 92 -0.05 0.74 -17.44
C ARG A 92 0.20 2.26 -17.42
N ALA A 93 -0.28 2.95 -16.39
CA ALA A 93 -0.08 4.38 -16.20
C ALA A 93 1.28 4.74 -15.54
N ASN A 94 2.15 3.76 -15.28
CA ASN A 94 3.45 3.91 -14.61
C ASN A 94 3.37 4.71 -13.29
N ASN A 95 2.26 4.56 -12.55
CA ASN A 95 2.01 5.31 -11.32
C ASN A 95 2.71 4.63 -10.14
N SER A 96 3.84 5.19 -9.72
CA SER A 96 4.67 4.67 -8.62
C SER A 96 3.89 4.47 -7.31
N ARG A 97 2.99 5.41 -6.97
CA ARG A 97 2.16 5.31 -5.76
C ARG A 97 1.18 4.14 -5.84
N ASN A 98 0.60 3.90 -7.00
CA ASN A 98 -0.31 2.77 -7.19
C ASN A 98 0.44 1.44 -7.15
N ASN A 99 1.61 1.38 -7.80
CA ASN A 99 2.46 0.18 -7.78
C ASN A 99 2.91 -0.16 -6.34
N GLU A 100 3.27 0.85 -5.55
CA GLU A 100 3.60 0.68 -4.14
C GLU A 100 2.39 0.24 -3.31
N ASN A 101 1.20 0.81 -3.54
CA ASN A 101 -0.03 0.35 -2.89
C ASN A 101 -0.33 -1.12 -3.22
N MET A 102 -0.16 -1.54 -4.48
CA MET A 102 -0.32 -2.93 -4.90
C MET A 102 0.68 -3.84 -4.21
N ARG A 103 1.96 -3.43 -4.13
CA ARG A 103 2.97 -4.16 -3.35
C ARG A 103 2.56 -4.28 -1.89
N GLN A 104 2.15 -3.19 -1.24
CA GLN A 104 1.74 -3.20 0.16
C GLN A 104 0.54 -4.12 0.42
N GLN A 105 -0.44 -4.14 -0.50
CA GLN A 105 -1.55 -5.09 -0.43
C GLN A 105 -1.08 -6.52 -0.65
N HIS A 106 -0.16 -6.75 -1.58
CA HIS A 106 0.42 -8.07 -1.81
C HIS A 106 1.26 -8.57 -0.63
N MET A 107 1.93 -7.69 0.13
CA MET A 107 2.67 -8.10 1.33
C MET A 107 1.76 -8.81 2.36
N GLN A 108 0.45 -8.55 2.33
CA GLN A 108 -0.54 -9.28 3.14
C GLN A 108 -0.60 -10.78 2.79
N THR A 109 -0.14 -11.19 1.61
CA THR A 109 -0.12 -12.61 1.20
C THR A 109 0.94 -13.43 1.93
N HIS A 110 2.01 -12.78 2.38
CA HIS A 110 3.10 -13.39 3.14
C HIS A 110 2.83 -13.46 4.64
N LEU A 111 1.80 -12.76 5.15
CA LEU A 111 1.42 -12.87 6.54
C LEU A 111 0.85 -14.26 6.85
N SER A 112 1.39 -14.87 7.91
CA SER A 112 0.91 -16.13 8.45
C SER A 112 -0.53 -16.02 8.95
N ARG A 113 -1.31 -17.10 8.78
CA ARG A 113 -2.68 -17.18 9.27
C ARG A 113 -2.70 -17.62 10.73
N THR A 114 -2.43 -16.70 11.65
CA THR A 114 -2.37 -16.99 13.09
C THR A 114 -3.63 -16.58 13.84
N VAL A 115 -4.53 -15.83 13.20
CA VAL A 115 -5.73 -15.31 13.85
C VAL A 115 -6.87 -16.32 13.74
N THR A 116 -7.46 -16.64 14.88
CA THR A 116 -8.54 -17.61 15.00
C THR A 116 -9.88 -16.90 15.24
N CYS A 117 -10.94 -17.35 14.58
CA CYS A 117 -12.29 -16.85 14.83
C CYS A 117 -12.76 -17.31 16.24
N PRO A 118 -13.20 -16.38 17.12
CA PRO A 118 -13.65 -16.74 18.47
C PRO A 118 -14.93 -17.58 18.49
N LEU A 119 -15.72 -17.53 17.42
CA LEU A 119 -17.03 -18.21 17.36
C LEU A 119 -16.88 -19.64 16.84
N CYS A 120 -16.24 -19.81 15.68
CA CYS A 120 -16.14 -21.11 15.00
C CYS A 120 -14.76 -21.77 15.07
N ARG A 121 -13.79 -21.13 15.75
CA ARG A 121 -12.41 -21.62 15.92
C ARG A 121 -11.63 -21.87 14.62
N GLN A 122 -12.11 -21.39 13.48
CA GLN A 122 -11.36 -21.44 12.22
C GLN A 122 -10.12 -20.55 12.31
N SER A 123 -8.93 -21.12 12.06
CA SER A 123 -7.62 -20.45 12.12
C SER A 123 -7.08 -20.07 10.73
N ARG A 124 -7.97 -19.59 9.84
CA ARG A 124 -7.61 -19.26 8.44
C ARG A 124 -7.37 -17.78 8.19
N PHE A 125 -7.31 -16.96 9.24
CA PHE A 125 -7.32 -15.50 9.13
C PHE A 125 -5.93 -14.91 9.39
N ARG A 126 -5.61 -13.87 8.63
CA ARG A 126 -4.34 -13.13 8.76
C ARG A 126 -4.46 -11.90 9.66
N SER A 127 -5.67 -11.40 9.88
CA SER A 127 -5.92 -10.19 10.66
C SER A 127 -7.32 -10.21 11.29
N ALA A 128 -7.56 -9.29 12.22
CA ALA A 128 -8.86 -9.09 12.85
C ALA A 128 -9.92 -8.69 11.81
N ALA A 129 -9.55 -7.88 10.82
CA ALA A 129 -10.43 -7.55 9.69
C ALA A 129 -10.87 -8.80 8.90
N GLY A 130 -9.98 -9.78 8.73
CA GLY A 130 -10.32 -11.06 8.11
C GLY A 130 -11.35 -11.87 8.91
N VAL A 131 -11.21 -11.90 10.24
CA VAL A 131 -12.20 -12.55 11.13
C VAL A 131 -13.54 -11.82 11.08
N ALA A 132 -13.52 -10.48 11.19
CA ALA A 132 -14.72 -9.66 11.10
C ALA A 132 -15.46 -9.90 9.78
N SER A 133 -14.75 -9.89 8.65
CA SER A 133 -15.35 -10.13 7.34
C SER A 133 -15.93 -11.54 7.20
N HIS A 134 -15.35 -12.53 7.87
CA HIS A 134 -15.87 -13.89 7.90
C HIS A 134 -17.20 -13.98 8.66
N VAL A 135 -17.31 -13.29 9.79
CA VAL A 135 -18.54 -13.26 10.59
C VAL A 135 -19.59 -12.38 9.94
N GLU A 136 -19.27 -11.11 9.65
CA GLU A 136 -20.20 -10.15 9.00
C GLU A 136 -20.66 -10.65 7.62
N GLY A 137 -19.82 -11.40 6.89
CA GLY A 137 -20.19 -11.99 5.61
C GLY A 137 -21.16 -13.17 5.70
N GLY A 138 -21.45 -13.67 6.90
CA GLY A 138 -22.29 -14.86 7.11
C GLY A 138 -21.60 -16.18 6.74
N PHE A 139 -20.26 -16.17 6.61
CA PHE A 139 -19.48 -17.38 6.29
C PHE A 139 -19.12 -18.20 7.53
N CYS A 140 -19.45 -17.70 8.71
CA CYS A 140 -19.25 -18.39 9.98
C CYS A 140 -20.34 -19.42 10.21
N SER A 141 -19.96 -20.69 10.40
CA SER A 141 -20.91 -21.78 10.66
C SER A 141 -21.68 -21.61 11.98
N CYS A 142 -21.14 -20.87 12.94
CA CYS A 142 -21.79 -20.61 14.23
C CYS A 142 -22.81 -19.46 14.17
N VAL A 143 -22.73 -18.60 13.16
CA VAL A 143 -23.66 -17.50 12.92
C VAL A 143 -23.96 -17.44 11.43
N PRO A 144 -24.80 -18.37 10.94
CA PRO A 144 -25.12 -18.45 9.53
C PRO A 144 -25.97 -17.25 9.11
N GLY A 145 -25.66 -16.73 7.92
CA GLY A 145 -26.40 -15.62 7.31
C GLY A 145 -25.80 -14.26 7.65
N ARG A 146 -25.82 -13.38 6.64
CA ARG A 146 -25.18 -12.06 6.70
C ARG A 146 -25.76 -11.16 7.80
N THR A 147 -27.09 -11.08 7.90
CA THR A 147 -27.77 -10.25 8.90
C THR A 147 -27.42 -10.66 10.33
N ASN A 148 -27.41 -11.97 10.59
CA ASN A 148 -27.02 -12.52 11.90
C ASN A 148 -25.55 -12.25 12.20
N GLY A 149 -24.68 -12.35 11.19
CA GLY A 149 -23.26 -12.03 11.31
C GLY A 149 -23.01 -10.56 11.64
N GLU A 150 -23.66 -9.64 10.92
CA GLU A 150 -23.58 -8.19 11.19
C GLU A 150 -24.09 -7.86 12.61
N ALA A 151 -25.23 -8.42 13.03
CA ALA A 151 -25.79 -8.23 14.37
C ALA A 151 -24.90 -8.81 15.47
N ALA A 152 -24.36 -10.01 15.29
CA ALA A 152 -23.46 -10.65 16.24
C ALA A 152 -22.18 -9.85 16.46
N VAL A 153 -21.62 -9.29 15.39
CA VAL A 153 -20.44 -8.40 15.50
C VAL A 153 -20.81 -7.11 16.21
N TYR A 154 -21.94 -6.49 15.87
CA TYR A 154 -22.40 -5.28 16.56
C TYR A 154 -22.57 -5.51 18.08
N GLN A 155 -23.27 -6.58 18.47
CA GLN A 155 -23.47 -6.93 19.88
C GLN A 155 -22.15 -7.24 20.59
N PHE A 156 -21.24 -7.97 19.94
CA PHE A 156 -19.92 -8.24 20.49
C PHE A 156 -19.12 -6.94 20.74
N VAL A 157 -19.09 -6.03 19.77
CA VAL A 157 -18.38 -4.75 19.90
C VAL A 157 -19.04 -3.87 20.97
N LYS A 158 -20.38 -3.81 21.00
CA LYS A 158 -21.14 -3.09 22.04
C LYS A 158 -20.80 -3.57 23.45
N GLN A 159 -20.67 -4.88 23.65
CA GLN A 159 -20.38 -5.47 24.96
C GLN A 159 -18.90 -5.40 25.35
N ARG A 160 -17.99 -5.69 24.42
CA ARG A 160 -16.55 -5.88 24.73
C ARG A 160 -15.69 -4.66 24.39
N MET A 161 -16.15 -3.81 23.49
CA MET A 161 -15.39 -2.72 22.89
C MET A 161 -16.26 -1.46 22.69
N PRO A 162 -16.96 -0.98 23.75
CA PRO A 162 -17.94 0.09 23.62
C PRO A 162 -17.34 1.42 23.14
N ASN A 163 -16.04 1.62 23.30
CA ASN A 163 -15.30 2.78 22.79
C ASN A 163 -15.15 2.83 21.26
N TYR A 164 -15.54 1.76 20.56
CA TYR A 164 -15.60 1.72 19.09
C TYR A 164 -17.03 1.77 18.55
N ILE A 165 -18.02 1.93 19.42
CA ILE A 165 -19.39 2.22 19.01
C ILE A 165 -19.58 3.74 18.93
N ASN A 166 -20.28 4.17 17.89
CA ASN A 166 -20.67 5.56 17.74
C ASN A 166 -21.72 5.92 18.81
N ARG A 167 -21.29 6.62 19.87
CA ARG A 167 -22.16 7.00 21.00
C ARG A 167 -23.37 7.84 20.59
N ALA A 168 -23.26 8.66 19.55
CA ALA A 168 -24.37 9.47 19.06
C ALA A 168 -25.57 8.61 18.61
N ILE A 169 -25.36 7.32 18.36
CA ILE A 169 -26.38 6.35 17.97
C ILE A 169 -26.90 5.57 19.18
N CYS A 170 -26.06 5.30 20.17
CA CYS A 170 -26.43 4.54 21.38
C CYS A 170 -27.56 5.20 22.16
N ASP A 171 -27.53 6.53 22.29
CA ASP A 171 -28.52 7.27 23.10
C ASP A 171 -29.90 7.31 22.43
N ALA A 172 -29.98 7.04 21.12
CA ALA A 172 -31.23 7.09 20.34
C ALA A 172 -31.85 5.70 20.07
N ASN A 173 -31.11 4.60 20.25
CA ASN A 173 -31.49 3.27 19.75
C ASN A 173 -31.73 2.20 20.83
N ASP A 174 -31.78 2.57 22.11
CA ASP A 174 -32.08 1.58 23.17
C ASP A 174 -33.47 0.94 23.00
N VAL A 175 -34.37 1.60 22.27
CA VAL A 175 -35.71 1.09 21.94
C VAL A 175 -35.70 0.11 20.75
N THR A 176 -34.76 0.21 19.81
CA THR A 176 -34.77 -0.61 18.58
C THR A 176 -34.22 -2.02 18.79
N ASP A 177 -33.32 -2.21 19.78
CA ASP A 177 -32.79 -3.54 20.16
C ASP A 177 -33.91 -4.50 20.64
N TRP A 178 -34.97 -3.98 21.27
CA TRP A 178 -36.12 -4.79 21.73
C TRP A 178 -37.05 -5.20 20.58
N VAL A 179 -37.16 -4.38 19.54
CA VAL A 179 -38.08 -4.59 18.42
C VAL A 179 -37.47 -5.48 17.35
N ASN A 180 -36.15 -5.38 17.14
CA ASN A 180 -35.44 -6.21 16.18
C ASN A 180 -34.01 -6.51 16.68
N PRO A 181 -33.76 -7.70 17.26
CA PRO A 181 -32.44 -8.07 17.78
C PRO A 181 -31.36 -8.17 16.69
N ASN A 182 -31.76 -8.19 15.42
CA ASN A 182 -30.85 -8.22 14.27
C ASN A 182 -30.62 -6.84 13.63
N TYR A 183 -31.16 -5.78 14.23
CA TYR A 183 -30.96 -4.42 13.73
C TYR A 183 -29.54 -3.94 14.05
N VAL A 184 -28.82 -3.49 13.02
CA VAL A 184 -27.54 -2.80 13.16
C VAL A 184 -27.71 -1.39 12.61
N PRO A 185 -27.52 -0.34 13.43
CA PRO A 185 -27.62 1.03 12.95
C PRO A 185 -26.60 1.34 11.84
N ALA A 186 -27.01 2.18 10.89
CA ALA A 186 -26.05 2.77 9.95
C ALA A 186 -25.01 3.59 10.73
N ASN A 187 -23.75 3.52 10.35
CA ASN A 187 -22.62 4.19 11.02
C ASN A 187 -22.45 3.81 12.50
N ALA A 188 -22.85 2.58 12.88
CA ALA A 188 -22.75 2.05 14.22
C ALA A 188 -21.33 2.08 14.82
N PHE A 189 -20.30 2.03 13.98
CA PHE A 189 -18.92 1.92 14.43
C PHE A 189 -18.19 3.26 14.30
N GLN A 190 -17.32 3.57 15.26
CA GLN A 190 -16.50 4.78 15.28
C GLN A 190 -15.05 4.47 15.65
N CYS A 191 -14.11 5.09 14.94
CA CYS A 191 -12.70 5.00 15.30
C CYS A 191 -12.41 5.87 16.53
N LYS A 192 -11.90 5.28 17.62
CA LYS A 192 -11.53 6.02 18.84
C LYS A 192 -10.39 7.04 18.66
N HIS A 193 -9.63 6.96 17.57
CA HIS A 193 -8.45 7.79 17.33
C HIS A 193 -8.74 9.02 16.46
N CYS A 194 -9.60 8.87 15.45
CA CYS A 194 -9.91 9.95 14.51
C CYS A 194 -11.41 10.26 14.42
N TYR A 195 -12.25 9.58 15.21
CA TYR A 195 -13.70 9.75 15.31
C TYR A 195 -14.49 9.52 14.02
N ARG A 196 -13.83 9.04 12.96
CA ARG A 196 -14.49 8.64 11.72
C ARG A 196 -15.44 7.47 11.97
N THR A 197 -16.61 7.54 11.36
CA THR A 197 -17.66 6.52 11.49
C THR A 197 -17.68 5.55 10.30
N PHE A 198 -18.18 4.35 10.56
CA PHE A 198 -18.22 3.24 9.61
C PHE A 198 -19.51 2.43 9.77
N ASN A 199 -20.05 1.97 8.64
CA ASN A 199 -21.22 1.09 8.63
C ASN A 199 -20.90 -0.36 9.00
N LYS A 200 -19.63 -0.77 8.89
CA LYS A 200 -19.18 -2.15 9.13
C LYS A 200 -17.95 -2.17 10.01
N PHE A 201 -17.85 -3.18 10.87
CA PHE A 201 -16.70 -3.38 11.72
C PHE A 201 -15.47 -3.79 10.92
N THR A 202 -15.64 -4.55 9.83
CA THR A 202 -14.54 -4.85 8.89
C THR A 202 -13.91 -3.58 8.33
N SER A 203 -14.72 -2.57 7.98
CA SER A 203 -14.20 -1.29 7.46
C SER A 203 -13.48 -0.48 8.55
N LEU A 204 -13.99 -0.50 9.79
CA LEU A 204 -13.33 0.13 10.93
C LEU A 204 -11.97 -0.53 11.20
N THR A 205 -11.92 -1.86 11.29
CA THR A 205 -10.67 -2.60 11.57
C THR A 205 -9.62 -2.39 10.49
N GLN A 206 -10.00 -2.46 9.20
CA GLN A 206 -9.11 -2.11 8.08
C GLN A 206 -8.59 -0.67 8.18
N HIS A 207 -9.44 0.28 8.56
CA HIS A 207 -9.02 1.67 8.75
C HIS A 207 -7.98 1.80 9.86
N ILE A 208 -8.18 1.15 11.00
CA ILE A 208 -7.22 1.20 12.12
C ILE A 208 -5.91 0.52 11.72
N GLU A 209 -5.96 -0.63 11.05
CA GLU A 209 -4.77 -1.32 10.52
C GLU A 209 -4.01 -0.44 9.52
N ALA A 210 -4.70 0.31 8.65
CA ALA A 210 -4.06 1.13 7.63
C ALA A 210 -3.55 2.49 8.15
N LYS A 211 -4.25 3.12 9.10
CA LYS A 211 -3.99 4.51 9.54
C LYS A 211 -3.43 4.62 10.95
N HIS A 212 -3.55 3.57 11.75
CA HIS A 212 -3.20 3.57 13.15
C HIS A 212 -2.45 2.27 13.51
N GLN A 213 -1.49 1.84 12.68
CA GLN A 213 -0.76 0.55 12.78
C GLN A 213 -0.25 0.17 14.18
N ARG A 214 0.01 1.13 15.07
CA ARG A 214 0.43 0.89 16.48
C ARG A 214 -0.74 0.62 17.45
N ASN A 215 -1.98 0.85 17.02
CA ASN A 215 -3.20 0.84 17.83
C ASN A 215 -4.32 -0.01 17.22
N ALA A 216 -4.00 -0.95 16.31
CA ALA A 216 -4.97 -1.94 15.82
C ALA A 216 -5.76 -2.49 17.02
N PRO A 217 -7.11 -2.58 16.94
CA PRO A 217 -7.89 -3.08 18.05
C PRO A 217 -7.38 -4.49 18.33
N GLN A 218 -6.63 -4.62 19.42
CA GLN A 218 -6.27 -5.93 19.93
C GLN A 218 -7.61 -6.54 20.30
N LEU A 219 -8.04 -7.54 19.53
CA LEU A 219 -9.08 -8.44 20.01
C LEU A 219 -8.64 -8.86 21.41
N PRO A 220 -9.52 -8.79 22.43
CA PRO A 220 -9.13 -9.10 23.80
C PRO A 220 -8.36 -10.43 23.82
N PRO A 221 -7.30 -10.55 24.64
CA PRO A 221 -6.29 -11.62 24.56
C PRO A 221 -6.81 -13.04 24.85
N MET A 222 -8.12 -13.29 24.82
CA MET A 222 -8.72 -14.63 24.84
C MET A 222 -8.48 -15.43 23.54
N LEU A 223 -7.64 -14.93 22.61
CA LEU A 223 -7.37 -15.54 21.30
C LEU A 223 -5.88 -15.78 21.00
N LEU A 224 -4.99 -15.64 21.99
CA LEU A 224 -3.56 -15.92 21.81
C LEU A 224 -2.99 -17.07 22.64
N ASN A 225 -3.73 -17.59 23.62
CA ASN A 225 -3.34 -18.80 24.34
C ASN A 225 -4.39 -19.88 24.14
N GLY A 226 -3.99 -20.97 23.48
CA GLY A 226 -4.73 -22.22 23.50
C GLY A 226 -4.85 -22.71 24.94
N TYR A 227 -6.09 -22.86 25.38
CA TYR A 227 -6.53 -23.87 26.32
C TYR A 227 -7.74 -24.56 25.68
#